data_AF-A0ABD6ISL6-F1
#
_entry.id   AF-A0ABD6ISL6-F1
#
_cell.length_a   1.000
_cell.length_b   1.000
_cell.length_c   1.000
_cell.angle_alpha   90.00
_cell.angle_beta   90.00
_cell.angle_gamma   90.00
#
_symmetry.space_group_name_H-M   'P 1'
#
loop_
_entity.id
_entity.type
_entity.pdbx_description
1 polymer ?
#
loop_
_entity_poly.entity_id
_entity_poly.type
_entity_poly.pdbx_seq_one_letter_code
_entity_poly.pdbx_strand_id
1 'polypeptide(L)'
;MSDEHAPVLLPGGGWRLWEQFALRGPGFPADGVLRLAPPGLAEAADKFGPGDELSGPEWGAFTEDLATAAVETARYLQEIAAQPRFQAALAWQNPAVLRTGIAPFLRWTPSADSRSSMPRQREELVAHYWQRFCVKNDTIGFFGPVGWG
;
A
#
# COMPACT_ATOMS: atom_id res chain seq x y z
N MET A 1 14.28 43.71 -10.03
CA MET A 1 14.94 43.49 -8.73
C MET A 1 15.32 42.02 -8.71
N SER A 2 16.61 41.70 -8.87
CA SER A 2 17.07 40.31 -8.73
C SER A 2 17.03 39.96 -7.25
N ASP A 3 16.18 39.02 -6.87
CA ASP A 3 16.33 38.32 -5.60
C ASP A 3 17.57 37.44 -5.71
N GLU A 4 18.63 37.83 -5.02
CA GLU A 4 19.88 37.08 -4.97
C GLU A 4 19.74 35.99 -3.88
N HIS A 5 19.24 34.82 -4.28
CA HIS A 5 19.11 33.68 -3.38
C HIS A 5 20.48 33.03 -3.15
N ALA A 6 20.89 32.92 -1.88
CA ALA A 6 22.13 32.22 -1.53
C ALA A 6 22.05 30.73 -1.93
N PRO A 7 23.12 30.16 -2.53
CA PRO A 7 23.10 28.78 -2.98
C PRO A 7 23.02 27.80 -1.80
N VAL A 8 22.11 26.82 -1.90
CA VAL A 8 22.00 25.73 -0.92
C VAL A 8 23.01 24.64 -1.27
N LEU A 9 24.07 24.51 -0.47
CA LEU A 9 25.11 23.49 -0.66
C LEU A 9 24.73 22.18 0.03
N LEU A 10 24.99 21.05 -0.64
CA LEU A 10 24.74 19.72 -0.07
C LEU A 10 25.94 19.27 0.78
N PRO A 11 25.72 18.64 1.95
CA PRO A 11 26.81 18.15 2.79
C PRO A 11 27.71 17.14 2.05
N GLY A 12 29.03 17.25 2.21
CA GLY A 12 29.99 16.25 1.73
C GLY A 12 30.59 16.44 0.33
N GLY A 13 30.44 17.60 -0.33
CA GLY A 13 31.09 17.84 -1.63
C GLY A 13 30.88 19.23 -2.25
N GLY A 14 31.14 19.34 -3.56
CA GLY A 14 31.00 20.56 -4.37
C GLY A 14 29.66 20.70 -5.10
N TRP A 15 28.61 20.05 -4.57
CA TRP A 15 27.28 20.04 -5.17
C TRP A 15 26.36 21.06 -4.48
N ARG A 16 25.52 21.72 -5.28
CA ARG A 16 24.48 22.63 -4.81
C ARG A 16 23.11 22.19 -5.31
N LEU A 17 22.05 22.54 -4.58
CA LEU A 17 20.69 22.44 -5.10
C LEU A 17 20.51 23.46 -6.24
N TRP A 18 19.82 23.05 -7.29
CA TRP A 18 19.41 23.97 -8.34
C TRP A 18 18.34 24.92 -7.78
N GLU A 19 18.39 26.19 -8.17
CA GLU A 19 17.44 27.23 -7.74
C GLU A 19 16.02 27.02 -8.24
N GLN A 20 15.84 26.13 -9.22
CA GLN A 20 14.54 25.80 -9.78
C GLN A 20 14.37 24.30 -9.75
N PHE A 21 13.37 23.83 -9.02
CA PHE A 21 13.06 22.42 -8.91
C PHE A 21 11.55 22.18 -8.88
N ALA A 22 11.17 20.95 -9.25
CA ALA A 22 9.81 20.45 -9.07
C ALA A 22 9.81 19.36 -8.00
N LEU A 23 9.04 19.53 -6.95
CA LEU A 23 8.80 18.53 -5.93
C LEU A 23 7.53 17.75 -6.26
N ARG A 24 7.62 16.43 -6.39
CA ARG A 24 6.46 15.55 -6.62
C ARG A 24 6.17 14.72 -5.36
N GLY A 25 4.93 14.78 -4.89
CA GLY A 25 4.46 13.95 -3.78
C GLY A 25 3.52 12.83 -4.24
N PRO A 26 3.27 11.82 -3.39
CA PRO A 26 2.26 10.80 -3.64
C PRO A 26 0.85 11.40 -3.48
N GLY A 27 -0.14 10.76 -4.10
CA GLY A 27 -1.54 11.21 -4.04
C GLY A 27 -2.27 10.88 -2.74
N PHE A 28 -1.69 9.99 -1.93
CA PHE A 28 -2.28 9.43 -0.71
C PHE A 28 -1.23 9.41 0.42
N PRO A 29 -1.64 9.42 1.69
CA PRO A 29 -0.74 9.40 2.83
C PRO A 29 0.16 8.15 2.87
N ALA A 30 1.45 8.33 3.11
CA ALA A 30 2.42 7.23 3.13
C ALA A 30 2.15 6.20 4.24
N ASP A 31 1.64 6.63 5.39
CA ASP A 31 1.26 5.77 6.52
C ASP A 31 0.07 4.85 6.20
N GLY A 32 -0.67 5.11 5.11
CA GLY A 32 -1.71 4.23 4.60
C GLY A 32 -1.22 2.80 4.33
N VAL A 33 0.05 2.61 3.97
CA VAL A 33 0.61 1.27 3.73
C VAL A 33 0.83 0.47 5.01
N LEU A 34 1.07 1.14 6.15
CA LEU A 34 1.39 0.48 7.41
C LEU A 34 0.24 -0.36 7.94
N ARG A 35 -0.99 -0.01 7.58
CA ARG A 35 -2.19 -0.78 7.96
C ARG A 35 -2.33 -2.12 7.24
N LEU A 36 -1.49 -2.40 6.24
CA LEU A 36 -1.39 -3.72 5.60
C LEU A 36 -0.42 -4.66 6.33
N ALA A 37 0.21 -4.22 7.42
CA ALA A 37 1.08 -5.03 8.26
C ALA A 37 0.42 -5.24 9.64
N PRO A 38 -0.29 -6.36 9.86
CA PRO A 38 -0.89 -6.67 11.15
C PRO A 38 0.17 -6.66 12.27
N PRO A 39 -0.01 -5.88 13.35
CA PRO A 39 0.95 -5.80 14.45
C PRO A 39 1.19 -7.18 15.08
N GLY A 40 2.45 -7.48 15.41
CA GLY A 40 2.83 -8.72 16.11
C GLY A 40 2.81 -10.01 15.28
N LEU A 41 2.17 -10.02 14.09
CA LEU A 41 2.10 -11.23 13.26
C LEU A 41 3.47 -11.66 12.73
N ALA A 42 4.33 -10.70 12.36
CA ALA A 42 5.70 -10.99 11.94
C ALA A 42 6.54 -11.56 13.09
N GLU A 43 6.47 -10.95 14.28
CA GLU A 43 7.16 -11.43 15.49
C GLU A 43 6.67 -12.83 15.91
N ALA A 44 5.37 -13.12 15.75
CA ALA A 44 4.83 -14.45 16.00
C ALA A 44 5.36 -15.48 14.99
N ALA A 45 5.57 -15.09 13.73
CA ALA A 45 6.15 -15.94 12.69
C ALA A 45 7.66 -16.20 12.91
N ASP A 46 8.40 -15.24 13.47
CA ASP A 46 9.84 -15.34 13.74
C ASP A 46 10.22 -16.48 14.70
N LYS A 47 9.25 -17.08 15.38
CA LYS A 47 9.43 -18.27 16.23
C LYS A 47 9.77 -19.53 15.42
N PHE A 48 9.47 -19.56 14.12
CA PHE A 48 9.65 -20.72 13.26
C PHE A 48 10.77 -20.48 12.24
N GLY A 49 11.82 -21.29 12.30
CA GLY A 49 12.94 -21.26 11.38
C GLY A 49 12.68 -22.02 10.07
N PRO A 50 13.50 -21.80 9.02
CA PRO A 50 13.33 -22.45 7.71
C PRO A 50 13.39 -23.98 7.68
N GLY A 51 13.88 -24.62 8.75
CA GLY A 51 14.03 -26.08 8.88
C GLY A 51 13.19 -26.70 10.00
N ASP A 52 12.38 -25.91 10.69
CA ASP A 52 11.56 -26.41 11.78
C ASP A 52 10.36 -27.20 11.27
N GLU A 53 9.96 -28.22 12.00
CA GLU A 53 8.70 -28.90 11.73
C GLU A 53 7.55 -27.99 12.15
N LEU A 54 6.77 -27.52 11.17
CA LEU A 54 5.62 -26.64 11.40
C LEU A 54 4.42 -27.44 11.93
N SER A 55 4.48 -27.80 13.19
CA SER A 55 3.46 -28.60 13.88
C SER A 55 3.34 -28.26 15.37
N GLY A 56 2.35 -28.85 16.04
CA GLY A 56 2.12 -28.66 17.46
C GLY A 56 1.33 -27.39 17.83
N PRO A 57 1.15 -27.14 19.15
CA PRO A 57 0.25 -26.10 19.65
C PRO A 57 0.64 -24.67 19.25
N GLU A 58 1.93 -24.36 19.22
CA GLU A 58 2.42 -23.02 18.85
C GLU A 58 2.16 -22.71 17.37
N TRP A 59 2.39 -23.68 16.50
CA TRP A 59 2.04 -23.57 15.09
C TRP A 59 0.53 -23.42 14.89
N GLY A 60 -0.27 -24.22 15.61
CA GLY A 60 -1.73 -24.10 15.62
C GLY A 60 -2.19 -22.69 15.97
N ALA A 61 -1.72 -22.14 17.09
CA ALA A 61 -2.03 -20.78 17.52
C ALA A 61 -1.63 -19.73 16.47
N PHE A 62 -0.43 -19.85 15.89
CA PHE A 62 0.01 -18.94 14.83
C PHE A 62 -0.90 -19.02 13.58
N THR A 63 -1.34 -20.21 13.18
CA THR A 63 -2.23 -20.35 12.01
C THR A 63 -3.62 -19.73 12.25
N GLU A 64 -4.13 -19.79 13.48
CA GLU A 64 -5.37 -19.13 13.88
C GLU A 64 -5.24 -17.60 13.85
N ASP A 65 -4.14 -17.07 14.40
CA ASP A 65 -3.81 -15.65 14.36
C ASP A 65 -3.66 -15.15 12.91
N LEU A 66 -2.96 -15.91 12.06
CA LEU A 66 -2.77 -15.61 10.65
C LEU A 66 -4.11 -15.60 9.89
N ALA A 67 -5.00 -16.57 10.16
CA ALA A 67 -6.32 -16.63 9.55
C ALA A 67 -7.19 -15.43 9.96
N THR A 68 -7.14 -15.03 11.22
CA THR A 68 -7.83 -13.85 11.75
C THR A 68 -7.30 -12.57 11.09
N ALA A 69 -5.99 -12.35 11.12
CA ALA A 69 -5.34 -11.19 10.53
C ALA A 69 -5.58 -11.08 9.01
N ALA A 70 -5.68 -12.22 8.32
CA ALA A 70 -6.01 -12.25 6.90
C ALA A 70 -7.43 -11.74 6.62
N VAL A 71 -8.42 -12.13 7.41
CA VAL A 71 -9.80 -11.65 7.26
C VAL A 71 -9.89 -10.15 7.55
N GLU A 72 -9.18 -9.67 8.58
CA GLU A 72 -9.11 -8.25 8.91
C GLU A 72 -8.45 -7.43 7.80
N THR A 73 -7.32 -7.92 7.27
CA THR A 73 -6.62 -7.29 6.15
C THR A 73 -7.51 -7.21 4.90
N ALA A 74 -8.25 -8.28 4.60
CA ALA A 74 -9.19 -8.30 3.48
C ALA A 74 -10.31 -7.25 3.64
N ARG A 75 -10.87 -7.10 4.85
CA ARG A 75 -11.87 -6.06 5.15
C ARG A 75 -11.29 -4.66 5.00
N TYR A 76 -10.08 -4.44 5.51
CA TYR A 76 -9.41 -3.15 5.36
C TYR A 76 -9.11 -2.81 3.88
N LEU A 77 -8.72 -3.80 3.07
CA LEU A 77 -8.59 -3.64 1.63
C LEU A 77 -9.95 -3.33 0.97
N GLN A 78 -11.06 -3.90 1.44
CA GLN A 78 -12.40 -3.53 0.97
C GLN A 78 -12.76 -2.09 1.32
N GLU A 79 -12.40 -1.62 2.52
CA GLU A 79 -12.57 -0.22 2.91
C GLU A 79 -11.80 0.72 1.97
N ILE A 80 -10.53 0.42 1.67
CA ILE A 80 -9.73 1.15 0.67
C ILE A 80 -10.42 1.13 -0.69
N ALA A 81 -10.80 -0.06 -1.17
CA ALA A 81 -11.41 -0.26 -2.48
C ALA A 81 -12.75 0.50 -2.63
N ALA A 82 -13.47 0.72 -1.53
CA ALA A 82 -14.72 1.47 -1.50
C ALA A 82 -14.52 3.00 -1.53
N GLN A 83 -13.31 3.51 -1.27
CA GLN A 83 -13.07 4.96 -1.21
C GLN A 83 -13.26 5.62 -2.59
N PRO A 84 -14.06 6.69 -2.70
CA PRO A 84 -14.24 7.41 -3.97
C PRO A 84 -12.93 7.92 -4.57
N ARG A 85 -12.02 8.41 -3.73
CA ARG A 85 -10.70 8.90 -4.17
C ARG A 85 -9.84 7.76 -4.74
N PHE A 86 -9.83 6.60 -4.09
CA PHE A 86 -9.11 5.42 -4.59
C PHE A 86 -9.68 4.96 -5.94
N GLN A 87 -11.00 4.83 -6.05
CA GLN A 87 -11.65 4.44 -7.31
C GLN A 87 -11.42 5.47 -8.42
N ALA A 88 -11.41 6.76 -8.12
CA ALA A 88 -11.06 7.79 -9.09
C ALA A 88 -9.61 7.65 -9.57
N ALA A 89 -8.63 7.51 -8.66
CA ALA A 89 -7.23 7.30 -9.02
C ALA A 89 -7.03 6.04 -9.88
N LEU A 90 -7.74 4.97 -9.54
CA LEU A 90 -7.73 3.72 -10.28
C LEU A 90 -8.37 3.87 -11.67
N ALA A 91 -9.50 4.60 -11.78
CA ALA A 91 -10.17 4.86 -13.04
C ALA A 91 -9.26 5.59 -14.04
N TRP A 92 -8.43 6.50 -13.56
CA TRP A 92 -7.46 7.23 -14.38
C TRP A 92 -6.38 6.33 -14.97
N GLN A 93 -5.94 5.29 -14.24
CA GLN A 93 -4.96 4.34 -14.75
C GLN A 93 -5.59 3.21 -15.57
N ASN A 94 -6.66 2.60 -15.05
CA ASN A 94 -7.29 1.44 -15.63
C ASN A 94 -8.76 1.33 -15.20
N PRO A 95 -9.70 1.92 -15.95
CA PRO A 95 -11.11 1.93 -15.57
C PRO A 95 -11.76 0.54 -15.64
N ALA A 96 -11.23 -0.38 -16.45
CA ALA A 96 -11.78 -1.73 -16.56
C ALA A 96 -11.69 -2.50 -15.23
N VAL A 97 -10.65 -2.25 -14.44
CA VAL A 97 -10.41 -2.89 -13.14
C VAL A 97 -11.51 -2.58 -12.12
N LEU A 98 -12.18 -1.43 -12.22
CA LEU A 98 -13.32 -1.12 -11.35
C LEU A 98 -14.42 -2.17 -11.48
N ARG A 99 -14.70 -2.61 -12.70
CA ARG A 99 -15.73 -3.62 -12.97
C ARG A 99 -15.24 -5.04 -12.74
N THR A 100 -14.02 -5.36 -13.18
CA THR A 100 -13.51 -6.74 -13.20
C THR A 100 -12.84 -7.17 -11.88
N GLY A 101 -12.28 -6.21 -11.13
CA GLY A 101 -11.56 -6.44 -9.89
C GLY A 101 -12.31 -5.90 -8.67
N ILE A 102 -12.57 -4.58 -8.64
CA ILE A 102 -13.11 -3.89 -7.45
C ILE A 102 -14.56 -4.30 -7.15
N ALA A 103 -15.46 -4.21 -8.14
CA ALA A 103 -16.87 -4.54 -7.92
C ALA A 103 -17.10 -5.96 -7.39
N PRO A 104 -16.48 -7.03 -7.93
CA PRO A 104 -16.61 -8.37 -7.33
C PRO A 104 -15.89 -8.51 -5.99
N PHE A 105 -14.79 -7.78 -5.75
CA PHE A 105 -14.10 -7.79 -4.47
C PHE A 105 -14.99 -7.22 -3.35
N LEU A 106 -15.69 -6.11 -3.61
CA LEU A 106 -16.62 -5.49 -2.65
C LEU A 106 -17.88 -6.33 -2.38
N ARG A 107 -18.25 -7.24 -3.28
CA ARG A 107 -19.40 -8.15 -3.08
C ARG A 107 -19.04 -9.45 -2.35
N TRP A 108 -17.76 -9.75 -2.22
CA TRP A 108 -17.29 -10.95 -1.54
C TRP A 108 -17.24 -10.70 -0.03
N THR A 109 -17.56 -11.72 0.77
CA THR A 109 -17.49 -11.64 2.24
C THR A 109 -16.24 -12.37 2.72
N PRO A 110 -15.25 -11.68 3.30
CA PRO A 110 -14.05 -12.32 3.83
C PRO A 110 -14.35 -13.28 4.98
N SER A 111 -13.84 -14.51 4.89
CA SER A 111 -13.82 -15.49 5.97
C SER A 111 -12.56 -16.36 5.88
N ALA A 112 -12.18 -17.01 6.97
CA ALA A 112 -11.01 -17.90 7.00
C ALA A 112 -11.10 -19.00 5.93
N ASP A 113 -12.29 -19.59 5.75
CA ASP A 113 -12.52 -20.70 4.80
C ASP A 113 -12.72 -20.26 3.34
N SER A 114 -12.99 -18.97 3.08
CA SER A 114 -13.35 -18.48 1.74
C SER A 114 -12.19 -17.89 0.93
N ARG A 115 -10.95 -17.95 1.44
CA ARG A 115 -9.73 -17.44 0.79
C ARG A 115 -9.20 -18.35 -0.32
N SER A 116 -10.01 -18.59 -1.34
CA SER A 116 -9.57 -19.25 -2.58
C SER A 116 -8.64 -18.34 -3.41
N SER A 117 -8.10 -18.86 -4.52
CA SER A 117 -7.17 -18.13 -5.42
C SER A 117 -7.71 -16.78 -5.91
N MET A 118 -9.00 -16.73 -6.27
CA MET A 118 -9.59 -15.53 -6.88
C MET A 118 -9.75 -14.35 -5.89
N PRO A 119 -10.27 -14.52 -4.66
CA PRO A 119 -10.22 -13.50 -3.62
C PRO A 119 -8.79 -12.99 -3.34
N ARG A 120 -7.80 -13.88 -3.23
CA ARG A 120 -6.39 -13.47 -3.01
C ARG A 120 -5.84 -12.58 -4.13
N GLN A 121 -6.12 -12.91 -5.38
CA GLN A 121 -5.71 -12.06 -6.51
C GLN A 121 -6.32 -10.66 -6.44
N ARG A 122 -7.55 -10.53 -5.93
CA ARG A 122 -8.21 -9.23 -5.77
C ARG A 122 -7.66 -8.45 -4.57
N GLU A 123 -7.38 -9.13 -3.46
CA GLU A 123 -6.64 -8.55 -2.31
C GLU A 123 -5.30 -7.96 -2.80
N GLU A 124 -4.51 -8.76 -3.51
CA GLU A 124 -3.21 -8.37 -4.06
C GLU A 124 -3.31 -7.20 -5.05
N LEU A 125 -4.32 -7.20 -5.91
CA LEU A 125 -4.59 -6.09 -6.83
C LEU A 125 -4.80 -4.78 -6.07
N VAL A 126 -5.66 -4.78 -5.04
CA VAL A 126 -5.93 -3.56 -4.26
C VAL A 126 -4.68 -3.14 -3.49
N ALA A 127 -3.97 -4.08 -2.88
CA ALA A 127 -2.75 -3.82 -2.13
C ALA A 127 -1.66 -3.17 -3.03
N HIS A 128 -1.45 -3.68 -4.25
CA HIS A 128 -0.48 -3.12 -5.18
C HIS A 128 -0.83 -1.68 -5.61
N TYR A 129 -2.10 -1.41 -5.93
CA TYR A 129 -2.52 -0.05 -6.24
C TYR A 129 -2.39 0.88 -5.03
N TRP A 130 -2.75 0.40 -3.84
CA TRP A 130 -2.65 1.17 -2.61
C TRP A 130 -1.21 1.55 -2.27
N GLN A 131 -0.28 0.58 -2.32
CA GLN A 131 1.15 0.83 -2.16
C GLN A 131 1.64 1.86 -3.18
N ARG A 132 1.31 1.68 -4.46
CA ARG A 132 1.67 2.65 -5.50
C ARG A 132 1.17 4.06 -5.16
N PHE A 133 -0.09 4.17 -4.77
CA PHE A 133 -0.73 5.45 -4.48
C PHE A 133 -0.18 6.17 -3.24
N CYS A 134 0.30 5.41 -2.25
CA CYS A 134 0.82 5.95 -0.99
C CYS A 134 2.33 6.26 -1.04
N VAL A 135 3.12 5.46 -1.76
CA VAL A 135 4.59 5.52 -1.65
C VAL A 135 5.34 5.82 -2.94
N LYS A 136 4.68 5.77 -4.11
CA LYS A 136 5.32 6.19 -5.37
C LYS A 136 4.94 7.63 -5.70
N ASN A 137 5.94 8.46 -5.92
CA ASN A 137 5.80 9.87 -6.35
C ASN A 137 5.47 10.00 -7.85
N ASP A 138 4.70 9.05 -8.38
CA ASP A 138 4.20 9.09 -9.75
C ASP A 138 2.97 9.99 -9.78
N THR A 139 2.93 10.95 -10.72
CA THR A 139 1.72 11.74 -10.96
C THR A 139 0.67 10.88 -11.67
N ILE A 140 -0.50 10.73 -11.07
CA ILE A 140 -1.59 9.91 -11.60
C ILE A 140 -2.80 10.81 -11.78
N GLY A 141 -2.86 11.50 -12.92
CA GLY A 141 -3.86 12.54 -13.16
C GLY A 141 -3.75 13.65 -12.11
N PHE A 142 -4.85 13.90 -11.38
CA PHE A 142 -4.89 14.92 -10.32
C PHE A 142 -4.32 14.45 -8.97
N PHE A 143 -3.84 13.21 -8.88
CA PHE A 143 -3.22 12.65 -7.69
C PHE A 143 -1.70 12.80 -7.72
N GLY A 144 -1.14 13.30 -6.63
CA GLY A 144 0.28 13.58 -6.47
C GLY A 144 0.60 15.05 -6.77
N PRO A 145 0.74 15.91 -5.74
CA PRO A 145 0.97 17.34 -5.96
C PRO A 145 2.34 17.56 -6.59
N VAL A 146 2.42 18.56 -7.47
CA VAL A 146 3.67 19.10 -7.98
C VAL A 146 3.83 20.51 -7.42
N GLY A 147 4.85 20.71 -6.59
CA GLY A 147 5.27 22.02 -6.11
C GLY A 147 6.46 22.53 -6.92
N TRP A 148 6.53 23.84 -7.16
CA TRP A 148 7.69 24.51 -7.73
C TRP A 148 8.40 25.31 -6.64
N GLY A 149 9.72 25.36 -6.70
CA GLY A 149 10.55 26.12 -5.77
C GLY A 149 11.95 26.35 -6.32
#